data_AF-A0A2A4QR38-F1
#
_entry.id   AF-A0A2A4QR38-F1
#
_cell.length_a   1.000
_cell.length_b   1.000
_cell.length_c   1.000
_cell.angle_alpha   90.00
_cell.angle_beta   90.00
_cell.angle_gamma   90.00
#
_symmetry.space_group_name_H-M   'P 1'
#
loop_
_entity.id
_entity.type
_entity.pdbx_description
1 polymer ?
#
loop_
_entity_poly.entity_id
_entity_poly.type
_entity_poly.pdbx_seq_one_letter_code
_entity_poly.pdbx_strand_id
1 'polypeptide(L)'
;MSFFERTDNFVARFSAGVAITGGLGLFFAIIVTCTSIILKVTRRVLDATLGNVYNSDTWSFIRPILGEEELVQYGVGFALFAALPWIMYKKGHVKIDLFEAFFSTSFNRVLNLLGDVAFAIIAYLILSRQWFEVFRKARRNENSLLETALADPALALDRLKDATESQILGIKTWPLYVVAETCILLFLIVALFCVFRSARELFAGTPTKETSQ
;
A
#
# COMPACT_ATOMS: atom_id res chain seq x y z
N MET A 1 22.76 15.04 19.04
CA MET A 1 21.66 14.81 18.08
C MET A 1 20.41 15.47 18.62
N SER A 2 19.87 16.44 17.89
CA SER A 2 18.59 17.06 18.27
C SER A 2 17.48 16.01 18.24
N PHE A 3 16.43 16.18 19.06
CA PHE A 3 15.27 15.28 19.07
C PHE A 3 14.70 15.06 17.65
N PHE A 4 14.74 16.11 16.81
CA PHE A 4 14.29 16.07 15.43
C PHE A 4 15.11 15.13 14.53
N GLU A 5 16.45 15.13 14.65
CA GLU A 5 17.32 14.24 13.86
C GLU A 5 17.10 12.77 14.19
N ARG A 6 16.75 12.46 15.45
CA ARG A 6 16.40 11.09 15.86
C ARG A 6 15.08 10.67 15.25
N THR A 7 14.07 11.54 15.28
CA THR A 7 12.77 11.25 14.67
C THR A 7 12.88 11.12 13.15
N ASP A 8 13.65 11.97 12.47
CA ASP A 8 13.85 11.92 11.01
C ASP A 8 14.49 10.59 10.59
N ASN A 9 15.57 10.19 11.25
CA ASN A 9 16.23 8.90 10.99
C ASN A 9 15.33 7.70 11.32
N PHE A 10 14.51 7.80 12.37
CA PHE A 10 13.56 6.75 12.73
C PHE A 10 12.48 6.59 11.65
N VAL A 11 11.86 7.69 11.23
CA VAL A 11 10.84 7.73 10.16
C VAL A 11 11.44 7.21 8.85
N ALA A 12 12.67 7.60 8.51
CA ALA A 12 13.35 7.12 7.31
C ALA A 12 13.51 5.59 7.30
N ARG A 13 14.05 5.03 8.39
CA ARG A 13 14.30 3.59 8.52
C ARG A 13 13.00 2.80 8.54
N PHE A 14 11.99 3.33 9.20
CA PHE A 14 10.69 2.70 9.28
C PHE A 14 10.02 2.65 7.89
N SER A 15 9.97 3.78 7.18
CA SER A 15 9.43 3.85 5.82
C SER A 15 10.21 2.97 4.84
N ALA A 16 11.54 2.90 4.97
CA ALA A 16 12.36 1.99 4.17
C ALA A 16 12.00 0.52 4.42
N GLY A 17 11.81 0.13 5.69
CA GLY A 17 11.41 -1.21 6.06
C GLY A 17 10.08 -1.61 5.45
N VAL A 18 9.07 -0.73 5.55
CA VAL A 18 7.74 -0.96 4.96
C VAL A 18 7.84 -1.08 3.43
N ALA A 19 8.62 -0.21 2.77
CA ALA A 19 8.81 -0.30 1.32
C ALA A 19 9.49 -1.61 0.88
N ILE A 20 10.48 -2.11 1.63
CA ILE A 20 11.12 -3.40 1.36
C ILE A 20 10.10 -4.55 1.50
N THR A 21 9.26 -4.52 2.54
CA THR A 21 8.20 -5.53 2.68
C THR A 21 7.20 -5.48 1.51
N GLY A 22 6.86 -4.28 1.03
CA GLY A 22 6.06 -4.11 -0.19
C GLY A 22 6.74 -4.67 -1.43
N GLY A 23 8.05 -4.42 -1.60
CA GLY A 23 8.86 -4.93 -2.70
C GLY A 23 8.92 -6.47 -2.73
N LEU A 24 8.97 -7.12 -1.56
CA LEU A 24 8.83 -8.58 -1.46
C LEU A 24 7.46 -9.07 -1.96
N GLY A 25 6.39 -8.34 -1.64
CA GLY A 25 5.04 -8.62 -2.15
C GLY A 25 4.95 -8.50 -3.68
N LEU A 26 5.62 -7.50 -4.27
CA LEU A 26 5.70 -7.35 -5.72
C LEU A 26 6.50 -8.48 -6.37
N PHE A 27 7.63 -8.86 -5.77
CA PHE A 27 8.45 -9.98 -6.26
C PHE A 27 7.66 -11.29 -6.23
N PHE A 28 6.88 -11.53 -5.18
CA PHE A 28 5.95 -12.65 -5.10
C PHE A 28 4.91 -12.61 -6.22
N ALA A 29 4.27 -11.46 -6.46
CA ALA A 29 3.29 -11.30 -7.55
C ALA A 29 3.91 -11.56 -8.94
N ILE A 30 5.15 -11.14 -9.16
CA ILE A 30 5.90 -11.43 -10.39
C ILE A 30 6.10 -12.94 -10.56
N ILE A 31 6.55 -13.65 -9.52
CA ILE A 31 6.76 -15.11 -9.56
C ILE A 31 5.45 -15.84 -9.90
N VAL A 32 4.35 -15.49 -9.22
CA VAL A 32 3.03 -16.07 -9.46
C VAL A 32 2.60 -15.83 -10.91
N THR A 33 2.77 -14.61 -11.41
CA THR A 33 2.39 -14.24 -12.78
C THR A 33 3.22 -15.00 -13.81
N CYS A 34 4.55 -15.05 -13.65
CA CYS A 34 5.43 -15.81 -14.54
C CYS A 34 5.08 -17.29 -14.56
N THR A 35 4.87 -17.90 -13.38
CA THR A 35 4.51 -19.32 -13.26
C THR A 35 3.19 -19.61 -13.95
N SER A 36 2.18 -18.75 -13.78
CA SER A 36 0.91 -18.89 -14.48
C SER A 36 1.04 -18.80 -15.99
N ILE A 37 1.72 -17.76 -16.50
CA ILE A 37 1.86 -17.55 -17.94
C ILE A 37 2.53 -18.78 -18.57
N ILE A 38 3.55 -19.33 -17.92
CA ILE A 38 4.20 -20.57 -18.37
C ILE A 38 3.19 -21.72 -18.44
N LEU A 39 2.45 -21.99 -17.36
CA LEU A 39 1.44 -23.06 -17.32
C LEU A 39 0.35 -22.89 -18.39
N LYS A 40 -0.17 -21.66 -18.56
CA LYS A 40 -1.20 -21.33 -19.57
C LYS A 40 -0.68 -21.50 -21.00
N VAL A 41 0.55 -21.03 -21.27
CA VAL A 41 1.17 -21.14 -22.59
C VAL A 41 1.49 -22.60 -22.91
N THR A 42 2.08 -23.34 -21.97
CA THR A 42 2.35 -24.77 -22.13
C THR A 42 1.08 -25.53 -22.45
N ARG A 43 -0.02 -25.28 -21.73
CA ARG A 43 -1.31 -25.92 -22.03
C ARG A 43 -1.81 -25.60 -23.45
N ARG A 44 -1.82 -24.31 -23.83
CA ARG A 44 -2.29 -23.90 -25.18
C ARG A 44 -1.46 -24.51 -26.30
N VAL A 45 -0.14 -24.55 -26.15
CA VAL A 45 0.77 -25.15 -27.14
C VAL A 45 0.53 -26.66 -27.25
N LEU A 46 0.33 -27.33 -26.12
CA LEU A 46 0.11 -28.76 -26.09
C LEU A 46 -1.24 -29.17 -26.68
N ASP A 47 -2.31 -28.43 -26.36
CA ASP A 47 -3.62 -28.63 -26.97
C ASP A 47 -3.58 -28.38 -28.48
N ALA A 48 -2.84 -27.35 -28.94
CA ALA A 48 -2.69 -27.05 -30.37
C ALA A 48 -1.86 -28.07 -31.15
N THR A 49 -0.89 -28.75 -30.51
CA THR A 49 0.03 -29.69 -31.17
C THR A 49 -0.40 -31.14 -31.07
N LEU A 50 -0.99 -31.55 -29.94
CA LEU A 50 -1.31 -32.95 -29.62
C LEU A 50 -2.81 -33.20 -29.42
N GLY A 51 -3.65 -32.16 -29.38
CA GLY A 51 -5.10 -32.26 -29.16
C GLY A 51 -5.86 -33.00 -30.26
N ASN A 52 -5.26 -33.22 -31.43
CA ASN A 52 -5.83 -34.04 -32.51
C ASN A 52 -5.62 -35.55 -32.32
N VAL A 53 -4.71 -35.98 -31.43
CA VAL A 53 -4.29 -37.40 -31.31
C VAL A 53 -4.56 -37.97 -29.91
N TYR A 54 -4.52 -37.16 -28.85
CA TYR A 54 -4.78 -37.60 -27.47
C TYR A 54 -6.02 -36.91 -26.89
N ASN A 55 -6.88 -37.67 -26.21
CA ASN A 55 -7.97 -37.13 -25.42
C ASN A 55 -7.41 -36.23 -24.30
N SER A 56 -8.05 -35.07 -24.13
CA SER A 56 -7.69 -33.97 -23.24
C SER A 56 -7.56 -34.33 -21.75
N ASP A 57 -7.97 -35.53 -21.33
CA ASP A 57 -7.88 -36.01 -19.94
C ASP A 57 -6.47 -36.40 -19.51
N THR A 58 -5.57 -36.72 -20.44
CA THR A 58 -4.19 -37.17 -20.12
C THR A 58 -3.34 -36.05 -19.50
N TRP A 59 -3.68 -34.78 -19.77
CA TRP A 59 -2.94 -33.60 -19.34
C TRP A 59 -3.74 -32.72 -18.36
N SER A 60 -4.72 -33.33 -17.68
CA SER A 60 -5.57 -32.74 -16.64
C SER A 60 -4.79 -32.03 -15.51
N PHE A 61 -3.52 -32.41 -15.30
CA PHE A 61 -2.63 -31.81 -14.30
C PHE A 61 -2.17 -30.38 -14.66
N ILE A 62 -2.11 -30.03 -15.96
CA ILE A 62 -1.74 -28.67 -16.41
C ILE A 62 -3.03 -27.83 -16.51
N ARG A 63 -3.62 -27.50 -15.36
CA ARG A 63 -4.75 -26.55 -15.31
C ARG A 63 -4.25 -25.14 -15.05
N PRO A 64 -4.82 -24.11 -15.71
CA PRO A 64 -4.63 -22.72 -15.32
C PRO A 64 -4.97 -22.56 -13.84
N ILE A 65 -4.16 -21.80 -13.11
CA ILE A 65 -4.41 -21.51 -11.70
C ILE A 65 -5.64 -20.59 -11.64
N LEU A 66 -6.76 -21.09 -11.12
CA LEU A 66 -7.91 -20.24 -10.84
C LEU A 66 -7.56 -19.32 -9.65
N GLY A 67 -7.79 -18.02 -9.80
CA GLY A 67 -7.61 -17.03 -8.74
C GLY A 67 -6.27 -16.32 -8.71
N GLU A 68 -5.34 -16.64 -9.63
CA GLU A 68 -4.07 -15.90 -9.73
C GLU A 68 -4.24 -14.38 -9.90
N GLU A 69 -5.31 -13.95 -10.58
CA GLU A 69 -5.58 -12.54 -10.86
C GLU A 69 -5.91 -11.79 -9.56
N GLU A 70 -6.69 -12.41 -8.66
CA GLU A 70 -6.98 -11.85 -7.34
C GLU A 70 -5.69 -11.76 -6.49
N LEU A 71 -4.87 -12.82 -6.50
CA LEU A 71 -3.62 -12.85 -5.73
C LEU A 71 -2.62 -11.81 -6.21
N VAL A 72 -2.48 -11.63 -7.52
CA VAL A 72 -1.62 -10.61 -8.13
C VAL A 72 -2.17 -9.22 -7.83
N GLN A 73 -3.48 -9.00 -7.91
CA GLN A 73 -4.09 -7.71 -7.60
C GLN A 73 -3.84 -7.30 -6.14
N TYR A 74 -3.96 -8.24 -5.20
CA TYR A 74 -3.65 -7.98 -3.80
C TYR A 74 -2.15 -7.76 -3.55
N GLY A 75 -1.28 -8.54 -4.20
CA GLY A 75 0.17 -8.38 -4.11
C GLY A 75 0.66 -7.03 -4.62
N VAL A 76 0.16 -6.59 -5.78
CA VAL A 76 0.47 -5.28 -6.36
C VAL A 76 -0.11 -4.16 -5.49
N GLY A 77 -1.35 -4.29 -5.02
CA GLY A 77 -1.98 -3.31 -4.13
C GLY A 77 -1.16 -3.12 -2.84
N PHE A 78 -0.78 -4.22 -2.19
CA PHE A 78 0.08 -4.20 -1.01
C PHE A 78 1.42 -3.50 -1.28
N ALA A 79 2.08 -3.83 -2.40
CA ALA A 79 3.35 -3.22 -2.78
C ALA A 79 3.23 -1.70 -2.96
N LEU A 80 2.16 -1.22 -3.60
CA LEU A 80 1.90 0.21 -3.78
C LEU A 80 1.72 0.92 -2.44
N PHE A 81 0.80 0.44 -1.60
CA PHE A 81 0.53 1.08 -0.30
C PHE A 81 1.73 1.04 0.64
N ALA A 82 2.55 0.00 0.59
CA ALA A 82 3.77 -0.12 1.37
C ALA A 82 4.92 0.77 0.86
N ALA A 83 4.94 1.12 -0.43
CA ALA A 83 5.95 2.00 -1.01
C ALA A 83 5.64 3.50 -0.79
N LEU A 84 4.37 3.88 -0.69
CA LEU A 84 3.93 5.28 -0.55
C LEU A 84 4.64 6.07 0.58
N PRO A 85 4.81 5.55 1.81
CA PRO A 85 5.49 6.28 2.88
C PRO A 85 6.94 6.62 2.53
N TRP A 86 7.65 5.73 1.84
CA TRP A 86 9.03 5.96 1.43
C TRP A 86 9.13 7.02 0.35
N ILE A 87 8.26 6.98 -0.65
CA ILE A 87 8.25 7.96 -1.75
C ILE A 87 7.94 9.35 -1.20
N MET A 88 7.00 9.46 -0.27
CA MET A 88 6.68 10.73 0.38
C MET A 88 7.83 11.24 1.25
N TYR A 89 8.48 10.38 2.02
CA TYR A 89 9.63 10.77 2.82
C TYR A 89 10.81 11.28 1.96
N LYS A 90 11.07 10.64 0.82
CA LYS A 90 12.12 11.06 -0.12
C LYS A 90 11.79 12.33 -0.90
N LYS A 91 10.60 12.93 -0.69
CA LYS A 91 10.08 14.05 -1.49
C LYS A 91 10.14 13.75 -2.99
N GLY A 92 9.84 12.51 -3.39
CA GLY A 92 9.83 12.08 -4.79
C GLY A 92 8.62 12.61 -5.59
N HIS A 93 7.66 13.23 -4.91
CA HIS A 93 6.43 13.75 -5.51
C HIS A 93 6.48 15.26 -5.62
N VAL A 94 6.82 15.81 -6.79
CA VAL A 94 6.75 17.27 -7.03
C VAL A 94 7.95 18.02 -6.45
N LYS A 95 9.14 17.72 -6.97
CA LYS A 95 9.85 18.85 -7.53
C LYS A 95 9.16 19.16 -8.84
N ILE A 96 8.58 20.35 -8.95
CA ILE A 96 8.42 20.94 -10.26
C ILE A 96 9.83 21.35 -10.74
N ASP A 97 10.76 20.38 -10.86
CA ASP A 97 12.15 20.57 -11.28
C ASP A 97 12.17 21.26 -12.66
N LEU A 98 11.12 21.04 -13.47
CA LEU A 98 10.95 21.66 -14.78
C LEU A 98 10.69 23.19 -14.72
N PHE A 99 10.16 23.70 -13.61
CA PHE A 99 9.92 25.13 -13.42
C PHE A 99 10.74 25.73 -12.25
N GLU A 100 11.55 24.93 -11.55
CA GLU A 100 12.37 25.38 -10.42
C GLU A 100 13.35 26.49 -10.84
N ALA A 101 13.84 26.44 -12.09
CA ALA A 101 14.70 27.48 -12.66
C ALA A 101 14.00 28.84 -12.89
N PHE A 102 12.66 28.87 -12.93
CA PHE A 102 11.88 30.09 -13.18
C PHE A 102 11.32 30.72 -11.90
N PHE A 103 11.33 30.02 -10.76
CA PHE A 103 10.70 30.48 -9.52
C PHE A 103 11.71 30.77 -8.41
N SER A 104 11.39 31.74 -7.54
CA SER A 104 12.22 32.07 -6.38
C SER A 104 12.20 30.97 -5.32
N THR A 105 13.27 30.87 -4.53
CA THR A 105 13.44 29.88 -3.45
C THR A 105 12.25 29.81 -2.48
N SER A 106 11.57 30.93 -2.24
CA SER A 106 10.40 31.01 -1.35
C SER A 106 9.15 30.36 -1.96
N PHE A 107 8.94 30.52 -3.27
CA PHE A 107 7.80 29.91 -3.96
C PHE A 107 7.93 28.38 -4.00
N ASN A 108 9.13 27.86 -4.23
CA ASN A 108 9.40 26.42 -4.20
C ASN A 108 9.12 25.81 -2.82
N ARG A 109 9.38 26.54 -1.73
CA ARG A 109 9.04 26.09 -0.36
C ARG A 109 7.53 26.00 -0.12
N VAL A 110 6.77 27.00 -0.60
CA VAL A 110 5.31 26.99 -0.48
C VAL A 110 4.70 25.84 -1.28
N LEU A 111 5.21 25.61 -2.48
CA LEU A 111 4.77 24.53 -3.36
C LEU A 111 5.06 23.14 -2.77
N ASN A 112 6.23 22.95 -2.16
CA ASN A 112 6.55 21.73 -1.42
C ASN A 112 5.58 21.50 -0.26
N LEU A 113 5.28 22.55 0.52
CA LEU A 113 4.31 22.46 1.61
C LEU A 113 2.90 22.12 1.09
N LEU A 114 2.48 22.74 -0.01
CA LEU A 114 1.17 22.46 -0.63
C LEU A 114 1.07 21.00 -1.09
N GLY A 115 2.14 20.46 -1.69
CA GLY A 115 2.24 19.06 -2.07
C GLY A 115 2.12 18.13 -0.86
N ASP A 116 2.90 18.38 0.19
CA ASP A 116 2.85 17.58 1.42
C ASP A 116 1.46 17.60 2.07
N VAL A 117 0.80 18.78 2.10
CA VAL A 117 -0.56 18.93 2.63
C VAL A 117 -1.58 18.19 1.75
N ALA A 118 -1.47 18.29 0.43
CA ALA A 118 -2.38 17.57 -0.47
C ALA A 118 -2.29 16.05 -0.29
N PHE A 119 -1.07 15.50 -0.18
CA PHE A 119 -0.89 14.07 0.11
C PHE A 119 -1.39 13.67 1.50
N ALA A 120 -1.21 14.52 2.52
CA ALA A 120 -1.77 14.28 3.85
C ALA A 120 -3.32 14.26 3.83
N ILE A 121 -3.95 15.16 3.06
CA ILE A 121 -5.41 15.18 2.87
C ILE A 121 -5.86 13.89 2.17
N ILE A 122 -5.20 13.50 1.08
CA ILE A 122 -5.53 12.26 0.36
C ILE A 122 -5.39 11.04 1.28
N ALA A 123 -4.29 10.95 2.05
CA ALA A 123 -4.08 9.89 3.03
C ALA A 123 -5.22 9.83 4.07
N TYR A 124 -5.63 10.99 4.59
CA TYR A 124 -6.72 11.10 5.55
C TYR A 124 -8.08 10.69 4.95
N LEU A 125 -8.36 11.09 3.70
CA LEU A 125 -9.60 10.71 3.01
C LEU A 125 -9.67 9.20 2.74
N ILE A 126 -8.55 8.59 2.31
CA ILE A 126 -8.47 7.14 2.11
C ILE A 126 -8.66 6.42 3.45
N LEU A 127 -7.95 6.84 4.50
CA LEU A 127 -8.04 6.23 5.83
C LEU A 127 -9.47 6.33 6.39
N SER A 128 -10.08 7.51 6.36
CA SER A 128 -11.43 7.71 6.88
C SER A 128 -12.48 6.88 6.12
N ARG A 129 -12.35 6.76 4.79
CA ARG A 129 -13.26 5.93 3.99
C ARG A 129 -13.07 4.45 4.27
N GLN A 130 -11.82 3.99 4.37
CA GLN A 130 -11.52 2.58 4.58
C GLN A 130 -11.83 2.12 6.00
N TRP A 131 -11.56 2.96 7.00
CA TRP A 131 -12.02 2.78 8.38
C TRP A 131 -13.53 2.53 8.42
N PHE A 132 -14.31 3.34 7.70
CA PHE A 132 -15.76 3.13 7.65
C PHE A 132 -16.13 1.75 7.05
N GLU A 133 -15.44 1.26 6.03
CA GLU A 133 -15.70 -0.07 5.46
C GLU A 133 -15.36 -1.22 6.41
N VAL A 134 -14.24 -1.12 7.14
CA VAL A 134 -13.85 -2.13 8.15
C VAL A 134 -14.84 -2.14 9.32
N PHE A 135 -15.20 -0.97 9.85
CA PHE A 135 -16.05 -0.85 11.03
C PHE A 135 -17.54 -0.97 10.73
N ARG A 136 -18.01 -0.67 9.51
CA ARG A 136 -19.42 -0.84 9.13
C ARG A 136 -19.83 -2.31 9.10
N LYS A 137 -18.92 -3.20 8.67
CA LYS A 137 -19.15 -4.65 8.79
C LYS A 137 -19.25 -5.10 10.25
N ALA A 138 -18.42 -4.53 11.13
CA ALA A 138 -18.47 -4.80 12.57
C ALA A 138 -19.73 -4.24 13.28
N ARG A 139 -20.34 -3.18 12.75
CA ARG A 139 -21.43 -2.43 13.41
C ARG A 139 -22.85 -2.87 13.00
N ARG A 140 -23.01 -3.76 12.03
CA ARG A 140 -24.32 -4.24 11.55
C ARG A 140 -24.85 -5.42 12.39
N ASN A 141 -24.79 -5.36 13.72
CA ASN A 141 -25.59 -6.23 14.61
C ASN A 141 -25.68 -5.67 16.03
N GLU A 142 -26.72 -6.10 16.74
CA GLU A 142 -27.30 -5.52 17.96
C GLU A 142 -26.34 -5.40 19.18
N ASN A 143 -25.22 -6.13 19.20
CA ASN A 143 -24.22 -6.08 20.27
C ASN A 143 -22.85 -5.69 19.69
N SER A 144 -22.17 -4.70 20.27
CA SER A 144 -20.88 -4.20 19.80
C SER A 144 -19.81 -5.32 19.79
N LEU A 145 -18.96 -5.40 18.75
CA LEU A 145 -17.86 -6.39 18.69
C LEU A 145 -16.98 -6.40 19.95
N LEU A 146 -16.82 -5.25 20.61
CA LEU A 146 -16.09 -5.14 21.87
C LEU A 146 -16.78 -5.89 23.01
N GLU A 147 -18.10 -5.87 23.06
CA GLU A 147 -18.91 -6.55 24.08
C GLU A 147 -18.89 -8.07 23.86
N THR A 148 -18.96 -8.51 22.60
CA THR A 148 -18.85 -9.93 22.25
C THR A 148 -17.42 -10.46 22.43
N ALA A 149 -16.39 -9.65 22.16
CA ALA A 149 -15.00 -10.03 22.38
C ALA A 149 -14.61 -10.11 23.87
N LEU A 150 -15.24 -9.28 24.71
CA LEU A 150 -15.07 -9.34 26.17
C LEU A 150 -15.86 -10.50 26.80
N ALA A 151 -17.02 -10.85 26.24
CA ALA A 151 -17.85 -11.95 26.74
C ALA A 151 -17.38 -13.33 26.27
N ASP A 152 -17.02 -13.49 24.99
CA ASP A 152 -16.61 -14.78 24.44
C ASP A 152 -15.62 -14.59 23.26
N PRO A 153 -14.30 -14.62 23.53
CA PRO A 153 -13.28 -14.29 22.53
C PRO A 153 -13.25 -15.27 21.36
N ALA A 154 -13.70 -16.52 21.56
CA ALA A 154 -13.79 -17.52 20.50
C ALA A 154 -14.90 -17.20 19.48
N LEU A 155 -16.05 -16.74 19.95
CA LEU A 155 -17.20 -16.38 19.09
C LEU A 155 -16.94 -15.08 18.33
N ALA A 156 -16.22 -14.13 18.95
CA ALA A 156 -15.78 -12.91 18.29
C ALA A 156 -14.77 -13.20 17.16
N LEU A 157 -13.85 -14.14 17.38
CA LEU A 157 -12.89 -14.56 16.36
C LEU A 157 -13.57 -15.29 15.19
N ASP A 158 -14.56 -16.13 15.46
CA ASP A 158 -15.32 -16.83 14.43
C ASP A 158 -16.14 -15.87 13.55
N ARG A 159 -16.61 -14.77 14.14
CA ARG A 159 -17.34 -13.71 13.40
C ARG A 159 -16.46 -12.75 12.62
N LEU A 160 -15.27 -12.40 13.13
CA LEU A 160 -14.24 -11.71 12.32
C LEU A 160 -13.83 -12.58 11.13
N LYS A 161 -13.82 -13.89 11.35
CA LYS A 161 -13.67 -14.90 10.31
C LYS A 161 -14.83 -15.00 9.35
N ASP A 162 -15.97 -14.29 9.46
CA ASP A 162 -17.12 -14.43 8.54
C ASP A 162 -17.22 -13.35 7.44
N ALA A 163 -16.13 -12.64 7.17
CA ALA A 163 -16.08 -11.59 6.14
C ALA A 163 -16.09 -12.12 4.70
N THR A 164 -16.78 -11.42 3.78
CA THR A 164 -16.82 -11.68 2.32
C THR A 164 -15.58 -12.37 1.76
N GLU A 165 -15.79 -13.51 1.11
CA GLU A 165 -14.73 -14.31 0.49
C GLU A 165 -14.40 -13.74 -0.89
N SER A 166 -13.16 -13.95 -1.35
CA SER A 166 -12.77 -13.60 -2.72
C SER A 166 -13.51 -14.51 -3.71
N GLN A 167 -13.80 -14.00 -4.91
CA GLN A 167 -14.75 -14.63 -5.81
C GLN A 167 -14.21 -15.93 -6.42
N ILE A 168 -12.88 -16.07 -6.50
CA ILE A 168 -12.24 -17.18 -7.18
C ILE A 168 -11.38 -18.01 -6.21
N LEU A 169 -10.58 -17.34 -5.38
CA LEU A 169 -9.71 -17.98 -4.39
C LEU A 169 -10.45 -18.42 -3.11
N GLY A 170 -11.65 -17.89 -2.85
CA GLY A 170 -12.40 -18.16 -1.62
C GLY A 170 -11.67 -17.69 -0.35
N ILE A 171 -10.64 -16.85 -0.47
CA ILE A 171 -9.89 -16.39 0.69
C ILE A 171 -10.69 -15.34 1.45
N LYS A 172 -10.68 -15.42 2.79
CA LYS A 172 -11.29 -14.40 3.63
C LYS A 172 -10.58 -13.06 3.39
N THR A 173 -11.32 -12.02 3.02
CA THR A 173 -10.71 -10.71 2.66
C THR A 173 -10.37 -9.83 3.87
N TRP A 174 -10.86 -10.16 5.08
CA TRP A 174 -10.63 -9.35 6.29
C TRP A 174 -9.15 -9.08 6.62
N PRO A 175 -8.20 -10.04 6.49
CA PRO A 175 -6.80 -9.79 6.82
C PRO A 175 -6.19 -8.75 5.88
N LEU A 176 -6.58 -8.76 4.61
CA LEU A 176 -6.09 -7.80 3.62
C LEU A 176 -6.54 -6.38 3.94
N TYR A 177 -7.78 -6.21 4.40
CA TYR A 177 -8.26 -4.88 4.84
C TYR A 177 -7.48 -4.36 6.04
N VAL A 178 -7.13 -5.22 7.01
CA VAL A 178 -6.33 -4.82 8.18
C VAL A 178 -4.91 -4.43 7.78
N VAL A 179 -4.29 -5.20 6.88
CA VAL A 179 -2.97 -4.88 6.34
C VAL A 179 -3.00 -3.55 5.59
N ALA A 180 -3.99 -3.36 4.71
CA ALA A 180 -4.17 -2.11 3.97
C ALA A 180 -4.37 -0.91 4.91
N GLU A 181 -5.20 -1.06 5.95
CA GLU A 181 -5.46 -0.03 6.95
C GLU A 181 -4.18 0.36 7.69
N THR A 182 -3.38 -0.65 8.07
CA THR A 182 -2.08 -0.44 8.71
C THR A 182 -1.13 0.34 7.80
N CYS A 183 -1.02 -0.05 6.53
CA CYS A 183 -0.16 0.65 5.56
C CYS A 183 -0.58 2.12 5.37
N ILE A 184 -1.88 2.38 5.27
CA ILE A 184 -2.42 3.73 5.06
C ILE A 184 -2.27 4.60 6.31
N LEU A 185 -2.45 4.02 7.51
CA LEU A 185 -2.20 4.70 8.77
C LEU A 185 -0.72 5.11 8.88
N LEU A 186 0.20 4.21 8.52
CA LEU A 186 1.63 4.52 8.48
C LEU A 186 1.93 5.62 7.45
N PHE A 187 1.31 5.56 6.27
CA PHE A 187 1.43 6.61 5.26
C PHE A 187 0.96 7.97 5.79
N LEU A 188 -0.17 8.02 6.50
CA LEU A 188 -0.68 9.25 7.10
C LEU A 188 0.27 9.81 8.18
N ILE A 189 0.86 8.95 9.03
CA ILE A 189 1.84 9.39 10.04
C ILE A 189 3.04 10.05 9.36
N VAL A 190 3.59 9.41 8.33
CA VAL A 190 4.73 9.96 7.57
C VAL A 190 4.32 11.25 6.86
N ALA A 191 3.10 11.31 6.31
CA ALA A 191 2.58 12.51 5.67
C ALA A 191 2.51 13.71 6.62
N LEU A 192 1.95 13.51 7.82
CA LEU A 192 1.89 14.55 8.85
C LEU A 192 3.28 15.00 9.29
N PHE A 193 4.23 14.08 9.39
CA PHE A 193 5.63 14.42 9.69
C PHE A 193 6.27 15.26 8.57
N CYS A 194 6.04 14.92 7.30
CA CYS A 194 6.53 15.71 6.17
C CYS A 194 5.92 17.12 6.14
N VAL A 195 4.60 17.24 6.39
CA VAL A 195 3.93 18.56 6.50
C VAL A 195 4.56 19.38 7.63
N PHE A 196 4.79 18.78 8.80
CA PHE A 196 5.43 19.47 9.92
C PHE A 196 6.86 19.91 9.60
N ARG A 197 7.64 19.04 8.94
CA ARG A 197 9.00 19.35 8.49
C ARG A 197 9.02 20.51 7.50
N SER A 198 8.17 20.48 6.48
CA SER A 198 8.09 21.53 5.45
C SER A 198 7.53 22.84 5.99
N ALA A 199 6.55 22.80 6.91
CA ALA A 199 6.05 23.98 7.60
C ALA A 199 7.16 24.65 8.42
N ARG A 200 7.95 23.86 9.15
CA ARG A 200 9.09 24.37 9.91
C ARG A 200 10.17 24.96 9.00
N GLU A 201 10.46 24.36 7.84
CA GLU A 201 11.39 24.92 6.85
C GLU A 201 10.91 26.29 6.29
N LEU A 202 9.59 26.50 6.21
CA LEU A 202 9.00 27.78 5.81
C LEU A 202 9.09 28.83 6.94
N PHE A 203 8.73 28.46 8.18
CA PHE A 203 8.74 29.36 9.33
C PHE A 203 10.14 29.65 9.88
N ALA A 204 11.08 28.71 9.75
CA ALA A 204 12.45 28.87 10.23
C ALA A 204 13.27 29.85 9.40
N GLY A 205 12.68 30.51 8.38
CA GLY A 205 13.20 31.71 7.70
C GLY A 205 14.72 31.89 7.82
N THR A 206 15.50 31.00 7.23
CA THR A 206 16.96 30.97 7.46
C THR A 206 17.69 31.72 6.35
N PRO A 207 18.84 32.33 6.71
CA PRO A 207 19.23 33.69 6.35
C PRO A 207 19.52 33.82 4.86
N THR A 208 19.44 35.06 4.39
CA THR A 208 20.11 35.55 3.18
C THR A 208 21.42 34.78 3.01
N LYS A 209 21.52 33.98 1.94
CA LYS A 209 22.83 33.51 1.49
C LYS A 209 23.62 34.77 1.19
N GLU A 210 24.54 35.15 2.06
CA GLU A 210 25.61 36.06 1.66
C GLU A 210 26.30 35.40 0.48
N THR A 211 26.22 36.09 -0.65
CA THR A 211 27.15 36.01 -1.75
C THR A 211 28.55 36.07 -1.17
N SER A 212 29.31 34.97 -1.22
CA SER A 212 30.78 35.01 -1.21
C SER A 212 31.34 33.68 -1.73
N GLN A 213 31.81 33.78 -2.97
CA GLN A 213 32.83 33.00 -3.69
C GLN A 213 32.49 31.59 -4.17
#